data_AF-A0AAE0GZQ6-F1
#
_entry.id   AF-A0AAE0GZQ6-F1
#
_cell.length_a   1.000
_cell.length_b   1.000
_cell.length_c   1.000
_cell.angle_alpha   90.00
_cell.angle_beta   90.00
_cell.angle_gamma   90.00
#
_symmetry.space_group_name_H-M   'P 1'
#
loop_
_entity.id
_entity.type
_entity.pdbx_description
1 polymer ?
#
loop_
_entity_poly.entity_id
_entity_poly.type
_entity_poly.pdbx_seq_one_letter_code
_entity_poly.pdbx_strand_id
1 'polypeptide(L)'
;MLRESLLQDGSGLSVVLQKEKGRNHTRTKRRLHIPVDGVKGLHELLELWETARDEAWLNDAPTRTSGTAGTASYWRLPWESGKHIKASEANVWIGGALQHVGCVPPEGGHYSAHSTRKGAATCARAVGVTMEKVCYFGGWSQLSSAVLAYIDPTAVADNDMTYYFGWLAPGWKSALQDSVE
;
A
#
# COMPACT_ATOMS: atom_id res chain seq x y z
N MET A 1 10.53 5.22 6.34
CA MET A 1 9.71 6.24 5.66
C MET A 1 10.27 6.38 4.28
N LEU A 2 9.39 6.23 3.30
CA LEU A 2 9.71 5.81 1.95
C LEU A 2 10.30 6.97 1.14
N ARG A 3 11.46 6.77 0.51
CA ARG A 3 11.80 7.45 -0.75
C ARG A 3 11.46 6.43 -1.81
N GLU A 4 10.22 6.50 -2.27
CA GLU A 4 9.66 5.62 -3.28
C GLU A 4 9.99 6.18 -4.65
N SER A 5 10.97 5.58 -5.30
CA SER A 5 10.93 5.51 -6.76
C SER A 5 9.88 4.45 -7.08
N LEU A 6 8.70 4.90 -7.51
CA LEU A 6 7.76 4.03 -8.20
C LEU A 6 8.33 3.79 -9.60
N LEU A 7 8.57 2.53 -9.95
CA LEU A 7 8.92 2.18 -11.32
C LEU A 7 7.79 1.30 -11.85
N GLN A 8 7.08 1.83 -12.83
CA GLN A 8 6.13 1.07 -13.63
C GLN A 8 6.86 0.58 -14.88
N ASP A 9 6.76 -0.71 -15.17
CA ASP A 9 7.15 -1.28 -16.47
C ASP A 9 6.08 -2.27 -16.93
N GLY A 10 6.24 -2.83 -18.13
CA GLY A 10 5.28 -3.80 -18.68
C GLY A 10 5.13 -5.10 -17.88
N SER A 11 5.93 -5.30 -16.81
CA SER A 11 5.84 -6.45 -15.91
C SER A 11 5.13 -6.14 -14.58
N GLY A 12 4.99 -4.86 -14.21
CA GLY A 12 4.24 -4.42 -13.04
C GLY A 12 4.86 -3.23 -12.30
N LEU A 13 4.60 -3.18 -11.00
CA LEU A 13 4.97 -2.09 -10.10
C LEU A 13 6.12 -2.48 -9.19
N SER A 14 7.17 -1.67 -9.15
CA SER A 14 8.25 -1.79 -8.16
C SER A 14 8.22 -0.68 -7.12
N VAL A 15 8.27 -1.07 -5.84
CA VAL A 15 8.27 -0.16 -4.68
C VAL A 15 9.51 -0.44 -3.82
N VAL A 16 10.26 0.59 -3.42
CA VAL A 16 11.46 0.42 -2.57
C VAL A 16 11.18 0.82 -1.12
N LEU A 17 11.11 -0.16 -0.23
CA LEU A 17 11.09 0.04 1.21
C LEU A 17 12.50 0.40 1.73
N GLN A 18 12.64 1.55 2.38
CA GLN A 18 13.93 2.05 2.86
C GLN A 18 14.32 1.53 4.27
N LYS A 19 13.35 1.03 5.05
CA LYS A 19 13.58 0.62 6.44
C LYS A 19 12.58 -0.46 6.85
N GLU A 20 13.09 -1.50 7.50
CA GLU A 20 12.28 -2.54 8.14
C GLU A 20 11.81 -2.11 9.54
N LYS A 21 10.63 -2.58 9.93
CA LYS A 21 10.10 -2.49 11.30
C LYS A 21 10.53 -3.72 12.08
N GLY A 22 11.34 -3.54 13.12
CA GLY A 22 11.82 -4.61 14.00
C GLY A 22 12.83 -4.08 15.02
N ARG A 23 13.12 -4.89 16.06
CA ARG A 23 14.10 -4.56 17.13
C ARG A 23 15.51 -4.35 16.59
N ASN A 24 15.88 -5.12 15.57
CA ASN A 24 17.14 -4.95 14.86
C ASN A 24 16.86 -3.98 13.71
N HIS A 25 17.19 -2.70 13.89
CA HIS A 25 17.00 -1.63 12.91
C HIS A 25 17.95 -1.76 11.70
N THR A 26 18.06 -2.93 11.11
CA THR A 26 18.78 -3.13 9.86
C THR A 26 18.12 -2.28 8.79
N ARG A 27 18.88 -1.32 8.23
CA ARG A 27 18.45 -0.46 7.12
C ARG A 27 18.53 -1.26 5.81
N THR A 28 17.89 -2.41 5.76
CA THR A 28 17.84 -3.21 4.54
C THR A 28 16.86 -2.54 3.60
N LYS A 29 17.36 -2.04 2.47
CA LYS A 29 16.50 -1.59 1.37
C LYS A 29 15.90 -2.83 0.74
N ARG A 30 14.57 -2.88 0.65
CA ARG A 30 13.83 -3.99 0.05
C ARG A 30 13.05 -3.47 -1.14
N ARG A 31 13.25 -4.09 -2.30
CA ARG A 31 12.42 -3.84 -3.48
C ARG A 31 11.27 -4.83 -3.47
N LEU A 32 10.05 -4.33 -3.35
CA LEU A 32 8.83 -5.09 -3.56
C LEU A 32 8.46 -4.97 -5.03
N HIS A 33 7.95 -6.07 -5.59
CA HIS A 33 7.39 -6.09 -6.93
C HIS A 33 5.96 -6.61 -6.86
N ILE A 34 5.04 -5.86 -7.44
CA ILE A 34 3.63 -6.22 -7.61
C ILE A 34 3.44 -6.45 -9.12
N PRO A 35 3.11 -7.67 -9.55
CA PRO A 35 2.82 -7.95 -10.96
C PRO A 35 1.68 -7.08 -11.48
N VAL A 36 1.68 -6.79 -12.79
CA VAL A 36 0.62 -5.99 -13.46
C VAL A 36 -0.80 -6.54 -13.22
N ASP A 37 -0.91 -7.86 -13.11
CA ASP A 37 -2.13 -8.62 -12.86
C ASP A 37 -2.35 -8.98 -11.38
N GLY A 38 -1.42 -8.58 -10.49
CA GLY A 38 -1.47 -8.94 -9.07
C GLY A 38 -2.63 -8.26 -8.35
N VAL A 39 -2.85 -6.97 -8.60
CA VAL A 39 -3.98 -6.23 -8.02
C VAL A 39 -4.74 -5.58 -9.17
N LYS A 40 -5.91 -6.12 -9.48
CA LYS A 40 -6.79 -5.58 -10.51
C LYS A 40 -7.13 -4.12 -10.19
N GLY A 41 -7.11 -3.23 -11.19
CA GLY A 41 -7.43 -1.81 -10.99
C GLY A 41 -6.28 -0.97 -10.44
N LEU A 42 -5.15 -1.56 -10.04
CA LEU A 42 -4.05 -0.80 -9.41
C LEU A 42 -3.40 0.18 -10.40
N HIS A 43 -3.19 -0.22 -11.64
CA HIS A 43 -2.58 0.64 -12.65
C HIS A 43 -3.48 1.83 -12.98
N GLU A 44 -4.78 1.59 -13.13
CA GLU A 44 -5.78 2.64 -13.37
C GLU A 44 -5.85 3.64 -12.21
N LEU A 45 -5.75 3.16 -10.96
CA LEU A 45 -5.68 4.02 -9.78
C LEU A 45 -4.38 4.85 -9.73
N LEU A 46 -3.26 4.28 -10.15
CA LEU A 46 -1.98 5.00 -10.22
C LEU A 46 -1.99 6.06 -11.33
N GLU A 47 -2.57 5.76 -12.49
CA GLU A 47 -2.75 6.73 -13.58
C GLU A 47 -3.67 7.89 -13.16
N LEU A 48 -4.78 7.58 -12.46
CA LEU A 48 -5.66 8.59 -11.89
C LEU A 48 -4.92 9.49 -10.90
N TRP A 49 -4.10 8.88 -10.02
CA TRP A 49 -3.27 9.63 -9.08
C TRP A 49 -2.24 10.52 -9.79
N GLU A 50 -1.54 10.00 -10.79
CA GLU A 50 -0.55 10.75 -11.56
C GLU A 50 -1.18 11.94 -12.26
N THR A 51 -2.35 11.75 -12.88
CA THR A 51 -3.12 12.81 -13.53
C THR A 51 -3.51 13.90 -12.52
N ALA A 52 -4.17 13.53 -11.42
CA ALA A 52 -4.61 14.47 -10.40
C ALA A 52 -3.43 15.22 -9.74
N ARG A 53 -2.31 14.52 -9.53
CA ARG A 53 -1.09 15.10 -9.00
C ARG A 53 -0.50 16.10 -9.98
N ASP A 54 -0.38 15.77 -11.26
CA ASP A 54 0.18 16.67 -12.26
C ASP A 54 -0.68 17.92 -12.44
N GLU A 55 -2.01 17.79 -12.45
CA GLU A 55 -2.94 18.92 -12.42
C GLU A 55 -2.72 19.82 -11.19
N ALA A 56 -2.56 19.23 -10.01
CA ALA A 56 -2.26 19.99 -8.79
C ALA A 56 -0.95 20.78 -8.93
N TRP A 57 0.10 20.18 -9.50
CA TRP A 57 1.39 20.84 -9.74
C TRP A 57 1.29 21.96 -10.78
N LEU A 58 0.50 21.78 -11.84
CA LEU A 58 0.27 22.82 -12.85
C LEU A 58 -0.44 24.04 -12.25
N ASN A 59 -1.43 23.82 -11.39
CA ASN A 59 -2.26 24.89 -10.82
C ASN A 59 -1.55 25.69 -9.72
N ASP A 60 -0.75 25.04 -8.87
CA ASP A 60 -0.18 25.66 -7.65
C ASP A 60 1.32 26.01 -7.77
N ALA A 61 2.03 25.42 -8.75
CA ALA A 61 3.46 25.65 -8.97
C ALA A 61 3.79 25.81 -10.47
N PRO A 62 3.26 26.85 -11.15
CA PRO A 62 3.34 27.02 -12.61
C PRO A 62 4.78 27.19 -13.14
N THR A 63 5.77 27.41 -12.28
CA THR A 63 7.20 27.50 -12.65
C THR A 63 7.92 26.15 -12.69
N ARG A 64 7.28 25.04 -12.28
CA ARG A 64 7.82 23.70 -12.50
C ARG A 64 7.46 23.20 -13.89
N THR A 65 8.45 23.11 -14.76
CA THR A 65 8.35 22.40 -16.03
C THR A 65 7.98 20.93 -15.78
N SER A 66 7.03 20.42 -16.56
CA SER A 66 6.71 19.00 -16.68
C SER A 66 8.01 18.20 -16.81
N GLY A 67 8.32 17.36 -15.82
CA GLY A 67 9.59 16.62 -15.71
C GLY A 67 10.50 17.00 -14.53
N THR A 68 10.28 18.13 -13.85
CA THR A 68 11.01 18.48 -12.60
C THR A 68 10.44 17.83 -11.33
N ALA A 69 9.59 16.80 -11.49
CA ALA A 69 9.17 15.87 -10.44
C ALA A 69 10.32 15.19 -9.67
N GLY A 70 11.55 15.24 -10.20
CA GLY A 70 12.71 14.43 -9.79
C GLY A 70 13.30 14.62 -8.38
N THR A 71 12.71 15.42 -7.49
CA THR A 71 13.22 15.57 -6.10
C THR A 71 12.17 15.38 -5.00
N ALA A 72 10.88 15.38 -5.34
CA ALA A 72 9.79 15.16 -4.40
C ALA A 72 9.43 13.66 -4.33
N SER A 73 8.94 13.19 -3.18
CA SER A 73 8.40 11.82 -3.07
C SER A 73 7.26 11.64 -4.09
N TYR A 74 7.09 10.44 -4.66
CA TYR A 74 6.01 10.15 -5.62
C TYR A 74 4.61 10.54 -5.10
N TRP A 75 4.40 10.41 -3.79
CA TRP A 75 3.14 10.74 -3.12
C TRP A 75 2.98 12.21 -2.72
N ARG A 76 3.94 13.08 -3.05
CA ARG A 76 3.95 14.47 -2.55
C ARG A 76 3.20 15.44 -3.45
N LEU A 77 2.40 16.29 -2.83
CA LEU A 77 1.65 17.38 -3.46
C LEU A 77 2.39 18.73 -3.36
N PRO A 78 2.05 19.73 -4.22
CA PRO A 78 2.79 20.99 -4.35
C PRO A 78 2.90 21.81 -3.06
N TRP A 79 1.79 21.91 -2.33
CA TRP A 79 1.68 22.68 -1.09
C TRP A 79 2.26 21.98 0.14
N GLU A 80 2.67 20.71 0.03
CA GLU A 80 3.26 19.99 1.14
C GLU A 80 4.69 20.45 1.36
N SER A 81 4.95 21.22 2.41
CA SER A 81 6.27 21.78 2.73
C SER A 81 7.13 20.87 3.63
N GLY A 82 6.54 19.82 4.20
CA GLY A 82 7.20 18.90 5.13
C GLY A 82 8.10 17.86 4.45
N LYS A 83 9.14 17.41 5.17
CA LYS A 83 9.95 16.24 4.73
C LYS A 83 9.14 14.93 4.81
N HIS A 84 8.08 14.90 5.62
CA HIS A 84 7.33 13.71 6.02
C HIS A 84 5.86 14.05 6.28
N ILE A 85 4.95 13.18 5.81
CA ILE A 85 3.52 13.21 6.17
C ILE A 85 3.39 12.80 7.64
N LYS A 86 2.67 13.58 8.44
CA LYS A 86 2.39 13.26 9.85
C LYS A 86 1.32 12.18 9.92
N ALA A 87 1.39 11.33 10.94
CA ALA A 87 0.37 10.29 11.16
C ALA A 87 -1.05 10.89 11.33
N SER A 88 -1.17 12.07 11.94
CA SER A 88 -2.43 12.79 12.08
C SER A 88 -3.01 13.23 10.74
N GLU A 89 -2.17 13.67 9.80
CA GLU A 89 -2.60 14.06 8.44
C GLU A 89 -3.09 12.83 7.67
N ALA A 90 -2.36 11.72 7.75
CA ALA A 90 -2.79 10.45 7.15
C ALA A 90 -4.13 9.93 7.71
N ASN A 91 -4.38 10.12 9.02
CA ASN A 91 -5.67 9.79 9.62
C ASN A 91 -6.82 10.64 9.06
N VAL A 92 -6.59 11.94 8.85
CA VAL A 92 -7.60 12.84 8.25
C VAL A 92 -7.93 12.39 6.82
N TRP A 93 -6.92 12.08 6.01
CA TRP A 93 -7.14 11.64 4.64
C TRP A 93 -7.92 10.33 4.56
N ILE A 94 -7.55 9.34 5.37
CA ILE A 94 -8.29 8.07 5.44
C ILE A 94 -9.72 8.31 5.93
N GLY A 95 -9.91 9.15 6.96
CA GLY A 95 -11.24 9.50 7.44
C GLY A 95 -12.13 10.10 6.34
N GLY A 96 -11.59 11.06 5.58
CA GLY A 96 -12.30 11.68 4.45
C GLY A 96 -12.62 10.67 3.34
N ALA A 97 -11.67 9.81 2.97
CA ALA A 97 -11.88 8.78 1.97
C ALA A 97 -12.97 7.77 2.39
N LEU A 98 -12.93 7.30 3.64
CA LEU A 98 -13.91 6.36 4.18
C LEU A 98 -15.30 6.98 4.28
N GLN A 99 -15.39 8.25 4.71
CA GLN A 99 -16.65 8.99 4.73
C GLN A 99 -17.24 9.12 3.33
N HIS A 100 -16.43 9.41 2.32
CA HIS A 100 -16.88 9.56 0.94
C HIS A 100 -17.52 8.28 0.38
N VAL A 101 -17.00 7.11 0.76
CA VAL A 101 -17.56 5.80 0.35
C VAL A 101 -18.61 5.26 1.33
N GLY A 102 -19.04 6.06 2.31
CA GLY A 102 -20.03 5.64 3.31
C GLY A 102 -19.54 4.57 4.28
N CYS A 103 -18.22 4.38 4.40
CA CYS A 103 -17.63 3.42 5.33
C CYS A 103 -17.47 4.05 6.72
N VAL A 104 -18.14 3.48 7.72
CA VAL A 104 -18.11 3.94 9.11
C VAL A 104 -17.54 2.86 10.02
N PRO A 105 -16.76 3.22 11.05
CA PRO A 105 -16.32 2.24 12.04
C PRO A 105 -17.51 1.68 12.83
N PRO A 106 -17.40 0.46 13.37
CA PRO A 106 -18.38 -0.07 14.31
C PRO A 106 -18.48 0.83 15.55
N GLU A 107 -19.58 0.70 16.30
CA GLU A 107 -19.81 1.50 17.52
C GLU A 107 -18.63 1.38 18.50
N GLY A 108 -18.12 2.53 18.97
CA GLY A 108 -16.93 2.62 19.83
C GLY A 108 -15.59 2.40 19.10
N GLY A 109 -15.61 2.09 17.80
CA GLY A 109 -14.44 1.90 16.97
C GLY A 109 -13.90 3.18 16.34
N HIS A 110 -12.66 3.13 15.86
CA HIS A 110 -12.06 4.20 15.07
C HIS A 110 -11.22 3.62 13.93
N TYR A 111 -11.32 4.21 12.75
CA TYR A 111 -10.40 3.94 11.64
C TYR A 111 -9.24 4.94 11.67
N SER A 112 -8.04 4.43 11.48
CA SER A 112 -6.81 5.21 11.42
C SER A 112 -5.91 4.71 10.30
N ALA A 113 -4.86 5.46 9.98
CA ALA A 113 -3.76 5.00 9.15
C ALA A 113 -3.08 3.74 9.71
N HIS A 114 -3.26 3.42 10.99
CA HIS A 114 -2.81 2.15 11.54
C HIS A 114 -3.73 0.99 11.19
N SER A 115 -5.03 1.25 11.07
CA SER A 115 -6.04 0.26 10.71
C SER A 115 -5.77 -0.33 9.33
N THR A 116 -5.28 0.45 8.37
CA THR A 116 -4.91 -0.06 7.03
C THR A 116 -3.78 -1.09 7.10
N ARG A 117 -2.78 -0.88 7.98
CA ARG A 117 -1.70 -1.85 8.19
C ARG A 117 -2.19 -3.12 8.88
N LYS A 118 -3.06 -2.98 9.88
CA LYS A 118 -3.65 -4.11 10.61
C LYS A 118 -4.56 -4.94 9.70
N GLY A 119 -5.44 -4.26 8.97
CA GLY A 119 -6.34 -4.84 7.97
C GLY A 119 -5.56 -5.60 6.91
N ALA A 120 -4.58 -4.97 6.26
CA ALA A 120 -3.80 -5.63 5.21
C ALA A 120 -3.08 -6.90 5.69
N ALA A 121 -2.48 -6.88 6.89
CA ALA A 121 -1.84 -8.07 7.46
C ALA A 121 -2.86 -9.18 7.78
N THR A 122 -4.01 -8.80 8.32
CA THR A 122 -5.11 -9.72 8.65
C THR A 122 -5.67 -10.36 7.37
N CYS A 123 -6.07 -9.55 6.38
CA CYS A 123 -6.63 -10.03 5.12
C CYS A 123 -5.65 -10.94 4.38
N ALA A 124 -4.37 -10.55 4.28
CA ALA A 124 -3.35 -11.40 3.67
C ALA A 124 -3.21 -12.75 4.38
N ARG A 125 -3.24 -12.79 5.72
CA ARG A 125 -3.20 -14.07 6.45
C ARG A 125 -4.45 -14.91 6.24
N ALA A 126 -5.63 -14.28 6.23
CA ALA A 126 -6.91 -14.95 6.03
C ALA A 126 -6.95 -15.67 4.67
N VAL A 127 -6.44 -15.06 3.60
CA VAL A 127 -6.37 -15.67 2.25
C VAL A 127 -5.22 -16.67 2.08
N GLY A 128 -4.51 -17.02 3.15
CA GLY A 128 -3.47 -18.06 3.12
C GLY A 128 -2.06 -17.56 2.75
N VAL A 129 -1.80 -16.26 2.71
CA VAL A 129 -0.43 -15.74 2.53
C VAL A 129 0.44 -16.16 3.72
N THR A 130 1.63 -16.70 3.45
CA THR A 130 2.53 -17.16 4.51
C THR A 130 3.03 -15.99 5.37
N MET A 131 3.39 -16.27 6.63
CA MET A 131 3.85 -15.24 7.56
C MET A 131 5.10 -14.52 7.04
N GLU A 132 5.99 -15.24 6.37
CA GLU A 132 7.21 -14.71 5.74
C GLU A 132 6.86 -13.67 4.69
N LYS A 133 5.89 -13.97 3.80
CA LYS A 133 5.42 -13.02 2.78
C LYS A 133 4.72 -11.82 3.41
N VAL A 134 3.89 -12.01 4.44
CA VAL A 134 3.27 -10.89 5.17
C VAL A 134 4.34 -9.99 5.80
N CYS A 135 5.34 -10.57 6.46
CA CYS A 135 6.48 -9.82 6.99
C CYS A 135 7.26 -9.12 5.88
N TYR A 136 7.46 -9.80 4.74
CA TYR A 136 8.21 -9.28 3.61
C TYR A 136 7.56 -8.03 3.01
N PHE A 137 6.28 -8.13 2.63
CA PHE A 137 5.54 -7.06 1.98
C PHE A 137 5.16 -5.92 2.93
N GLY A 138 4.78 -6.22 4.16
CA GLY A 138 4.46 -5.16 5.13
C GLY A 138 5.67 -4.54 5.83
N GLY A 139 6.89 -4.87 5.38
CA GLY A 139 8.12 -4.23 5.83
C GLY A 139 8.46 -4.52 7.29
N TRP A 140 8.15 -5.71 7.79
CA TRP A 140 8.65 -6.21 9.07
C TRP A 140 9.98 -6.95 8.88
N SER A 141 10.74 -7.07 9.96
CA SER A 141 11.85 -8.04 10.02
C SER A 141 11.32 -9.45 9.78
N GLN A 142 12.15 -10.33 9.23
CA GLN A 142 11.75 -11.72 8.99
C GLN A 142 11.22 -12.37 10.27
N LEU A 143 10.02 -12.96 10.21
CA LEU A 143 9.33 -13.60 11.33
C LEU A 143 9.19 -12.72 12.58
N SER A 144 9.01 -11.41 12.40
CA SER A 144 8.83 -10.48 13.52
C SER A 144 7.61 -10.86 14.35
N SER A 145 7.77 -11.18 15.64
CA SER A 145 6.64 -11.41 16.55
C SER A 145 5.71 -10.20 16.66
N ALA A 146 6.21 -9.00 16.36
CA ALA A 146 5.41 -7.77 16.31
C ALA A 146 4.28 -7.84 15.27
N VAL A 147 4.39 -8.66 14.23
CA VAL A 147 3.32 -8.84 13.22
C VAL A 147 2.09 -9.52 13.82
N LEU A 148 2.26 -10.37 14.83
CA LEU A 148 1.16 -11.13 15.43
C LEU A 148 0.13 -10.23 16.11
N ALA A 149 0.55 -9.08 16.63
CA ALA A 149 -0.36 -8.07 17.18
C ALA A 149 -1.23 -7.37 16.11
N TYR A 150 -0.89 -7.52 14.83
CA TYR A 150 -1.63 -6.94 13.71
C TYR A 150 -2.63 -7.90 13.09
N ILE A 151 -2.53 -9.19 13.36
CA ILE A 151 -3.32 -10.21 12.69
C ILE A 151 -4.45 -10.61 13.62
N ASP A 152 -5.69 -10.45 13.15
CA ASP A 152 -6.83 -11.11 13.78
C ASP A 152 -6.84 -12.60 13.36
N PRO A 153 -6.64 -13.55 14.29
CA PRO A 153 -6.63 -14.97 13.95
C PRO A 153 -8.02 -15.52 13.64
N THR A 154 -9.09 -14.76 13.89
CA THR A 154 -10.48 -15.17 13.66
C THR A 154 -11.02 -14.71 12.30
N ALA A 155 -10.28 -13.87 11.58
CA ALA A 155 -10.68 -13.41 10.26
C ALA A 155 -10.74 -14.56 9.25
N VAL A 156 -11.89 -14.67 8.57
CA VAL A 156 -12.11 -15.61 7.47
C VAL A 156 -11.98 -14.86 6.15
N ALA A 157 -11.36 -15.48 5.15
CA ALA A 157 -11.21 -14.88 3.83
C ALA A 157 -12.60 -14.62 3.20
N ASP A 158 -12.75 -13.45 2.59
CA ASP A 158 -13.87 -13.11 1.73
C ASP A 158 -13.37 -12.72 0.32
N ASN A 159 -14.32 -12.30 -0.53
CA ASN A 159 -14.03 -11.91 -1.91
C ASN A 159 -13.11 -10.68 -2.00
N ASP A 160 -13.26 -9.71 -1.10
CA ASP A 160 -12.48 -8.46 -1.12
C ASP A 160 -11.05 -8.71 -0.66
N MET A 161 -10.89 -9.53 0.38
CA MET A 161 -9.57 -9.97 0.84
C MET A 161 -8.84 -10.73 -0.28
N THR A 162 -9.55 -11.61 -1.00
CA THR A 162 -9.00 -12.37 -2.13
C THR A 162 -8.65 -11.46 -3.28
N TYR A 163 -9.51 -10.49 -3.60
CA TYR A 163 -9.27 -9.49 -4.64
C TYR A 163 -7.96 -8.71 -4.42
N TYR A 164 -7.73 -8.22 -3.20
CA TYR A 164 -6.56 -7.40 -2.90
C TYR A 164 -5.28 -8.19 -2.59
N PHE A 165 -5.40 -9.37 -1.97
CA PHE A 165 -4.25 -10.11 -1.43
C PHE A 165 -4.08 -11.53 -1.97
N GLY A 166 -5.03 -12.05 -2.76
CA GLY A 166 -4.98 -13.41 -3.31
C GLY A 166 -3.74 -13.68 -4.15
N TRP A 167 -3.25 -12.69 -4.90
CA TRP A 167 -2.01 -12.78 -5.68
C TRP A 167 -0.74 -13.02 -4.86
N LEU A 168 -0.78 -12.78 -3.55
CA LEU A 168 0.32 -13.07 -2.64
C LEU A 168 0.31 -14.54 -2.18
N ALA A 169 -0.84 -15.21 -2.26
CA ALA A 169 -1.00 -16.58 -1.78
C ALA A 169 -0.21 -17.58 -2.64
N PRO A 170 0.19 -18.74 -2.09
CA PRO A 170 0.76 -19.82 -2.89
C PRO A 170 -0.20 -20.25 -4.01
N GLY A 171 0.32 -20.50 -5.21
CA GLY A 171 -0.48 -21.03 -6.32
C GLY A 171 -1.40 -20.04 -7.06
N TRP A 172 -1.33 -18.73 -6.77
CA TRP A 172 -2.25 -17.73 -7.34
C TRP A 172 -2.29 -17.71 -8.89
N LYS A 173 -1.17 -17.99 -9.57
CA LYS A 173 -1.14 -18.08 -11.04
C LYS A 173 -1.81 -19.33 -11.59
N SER A 174 -1.81 -20.43 -10.83
CA SER A 174 -2.51 -21.66 -11.22
C SER A 174 -4.02 -21.47 -11.12
N ALA A 175 -4.50 -20.79 -10.08
CA ALA A 175 -5.93 -20.50 -9.90
C ALA A 175 -6.53 -19.57 -10.97
N LEU A 176 -5.73 -18.69 -11.58
CA LEU A 176 -6.18 -17.83 -12.69
C LEU A 176 -6.33 -18.58 -14.02
N GLN A 177 -5.59 -19.68 -14.21
CA GLN A 177 -5.67 -20.50 -15.43
C GLN A 177 -6.92 -21.39 -15.43
N ASP A 178 -7.40 -21.81 -14.25
CA ASP A 178 -8.57 -22.69 -14.11
C ASP A 178 -9.91 -21.95 -14.13
N SER A 179 -9.91 -20.61 -14.11
CA SER A 179 -11.11 -19.76 -14.10
C SER A 179 -11.50 -19.19 -15.48
N VAL A 180 -10.91 -19.71 -16.57
CA VAL A 180 -11.15 -19.27 -17.97
C VAL A 180 -11.82 -20.37 -18.80
N GLU A 181 -12.47 -21.35 -18.18
CA GLU A 181 -13.44 -22.26 -18.84
C GLU A 181 -14.88 -21.81 -18.61
#